data_AF-A0A7W0QQ28-F1
#
_entry.id   AF-A0A7W0QQ28-F1
#
_cell.length_a   1.000
_cell.length_b   1.000
_cell.length_c   1.000
_cell.angle_alpha   90.00
_cell.angle_beta   90.00
_cell.angle_gamma   90.00
#
_symmetry.space_group_name_H-M   'P 1'
#
loop_
_entity.id
_entity.type
_entity.pdbx_description
1 polymer ?
#
loop_
_entity_poly.entity_id
_entity_poly.type
_entity_poly.pdbx_seq_one_letter_code
_entity_poly.pdbx_strand_id
1 'polypeptide(L)' 'MSSDVDDTVRAFEKERRWRAAERALTALRQDPDEWRDYLAEAAAWDVTSADGLDELPYDHRPEDLIPSLRQDPR' A
#
# COMPACT_ATOMS: atom_id res chain seq x y z
N MET A 1 -26.19 10.07 13.92
CA MET A 1 -26.03 10.78 12.63
C MET A 1 -24.75 11.62 12.69
N SER A 2 -23.59 10.99 12.47
CA SER A 2 -22.24 11.62 12.54
C SER A 2 -21.24 10.93 11.60
N SER A 3 -21.45 9.62 11.34
CA SER A 3 -20.61 8.76 10.47
C SER A 3 -20.23 9.41 9.14
N ASP A 4 -21.19 9.93 8.38
CA ASP A 4 -20.94 10.36 7.00
C ASP A 4 -20.01 11.59 6.92
N VAL A 5 -20.10 12.49 7.90
CA VAL A 5 -19.20 13.65 8.01
C VAL A 5 -17.81 13.19 8.43
N ASP A 6 -17.74 12.30 9.43
CA ASP A 6 -16.47 11.75 9.93
C ASP A 6 -15.72 10.97 8.83
N ASP A 7 -16.43 10.17 8.03
CA ASP A 7 -15.85 9.41 6.92
C ASP A 7 -15.35 10.34 5.80
N THR A 8 -16.09 11.40 5.51
CA THR A 8 -15.69 12.41 4.52
C THR A 8 -14.44 13.17 4.98
N VAL A 9 -14.37 13.55 6.26
CA VAL A 9 -13.19 14.21 6.83
C VAL A 9 -11.98 13.29 6.77
N ARG A 10 -12.13 12.02 7.14
CA ARG A 10 -11.04 11.02 7.04
C ARG A 10 -10.55 10.82 5.61
N ALA A 11 -11.47 10.75 4.64
CA ALA A 11 -11.11 10.63 3.23
C ALA A 11 -10.31 11.85 2.76
N PHE A 12 -10.74 13.05 3.12
CA PHE A 12 -10.03 14.29 2.80
C PHE A 12 -8.64 14.36 3.46
N GLU A 13 -8.51 13.97 4.72
CA GLU A 13 -7.21 13.95 5.40
C GLU A 13 -6.25 12.92 4.80
N LYS A 14 -6.76 11.75 4.41
CA LYS A 14 -5.99 10.72 3.70
C LYS A 14 -5.49 11.25 2.35
N GLU A 15 -6.36 11.85 1.55
CA GLU A 15 -6.02 12.47 0.27
C GLU A 15 -4.94 13.56 0.45
N ARG A 16 -5.12 14.44 1.44
CA ARG A 16 -4.15 15.50 1.75
C ARG A 16 -2.78 14.93 2.11
N ARG A 17 -2.76 13.85 2.91
CA ARG A 17 -1.53 13.16 3.31
C ARG A 17 -0.81 12.56 2.12
N TRP A 18 -1.52 11.87 1.23
CA TRP A 18 -0.94 11.29 0.02
C TRP A 18 -0.34 12.34 -0.90
N ARG A 19 -1.07 13.43 -1.17
CA ARG A 19 -0.54 14.54 -1.97
C ARG A 19 0.71 15.19 -1.35
N ALA A 20 0.78 15.25 -0.02
CA ALA A 20 1.98 15.75 0.65
C ALA A 20 3.16 14.80 0.47
N ALA A 21 2.95 13.48 0.60
CA ALA A 21 3.98 12.47 0.37
C ALA A 21 4.47 12.46 -1.09
N GLU A 22 3.57 12.58 -2.07
CA GLU A 22 3.91 12.66 -3.49
C GLU A 22 4.80 13.88 -3.81
N ARG A 23 4.46 15.05 -3.25
CA ARG A 23 5.27 16.26 -3.40
C ARG A 23 6.65 16.10 -2.77
N ALA A 24 6.72 15.51 -1.58
CA ALA A 24 7.99 15.25 -0.91
C ALA A 24 8.87 14.28 -1.73
N LEU A 25 8.29 13.19 -2.24
CA LEU A 25 9.00 12.24 -3.09
C LEU A 25 9.47 12.88 -4.41
N THR A 26 8.65 13.76 -5.00
CA THR A 26 9.02 14.49 -6.22
C THR A 26 10.22 15.41 -5.96
N ALA A 27 10.21 16.14 -4.84
CA ALA A 27 11.33 17.01 -4.46
C ALA A 27 12.60 16.20 -4.17
N LEU A 28 12.48 15.09 -3.43
CA LEU A 28 13.59 14.20 -3.11
C LEU A 28 14.29 13.67 -4.38
N ARG A 29 13.51 13.28 -5.39
CA ARG A 29 14.06 12.80 -6.69
C ARG A 29 14.81 13.87 -7.49
N GLN A 30 14.60 15.15 -7.17
CA GLN A 30 15.30 16.25 -7.81
C GLN A 30 16.64 16.57 -7.14
N ASP A 31 16.91 16.00 -5.94
CA ASP A 31 18.20 16.06 -5.26
C ASP A 31 18.94 14.72 -5.44
N PRO A 32 20.00 14.65 -6.27
CA PRO A 32 20.70 13.39 -6.56
C PRO A 32 21.40 12.78 -5.34
N ASP A 33 21.83 13.59 -4.38
CA ASP A 33 22.56 13.11 -3.21
C ASP A 33 21.58 12.50 -2.21
N GLU A 34 20.51 13.23 -1.87
CA GLU A 34 19.47 12.69 -0.99
C GLU A 34 18.73 11.50 -1.62
N TRP A 35 18.52 11.50 -2.95
CA TRP A 35 17.89 10.38 -3.64
C TRP A 35 18.72 9.10 -3.56
N ARG A 36 20.04 9.23 -3.67
CA ARG A 36 20.96 8.08 -3.54
C ARG A 36 20.95 7.51 -2.13
N ASP A 37 20.94 8.36 -1.11
CA ASP A 37 20.86 7.93 0.29
C ASP A 37 19.53 7.21 0.57
N TYR A 38 18.42 7.74 0.07
CA TYR A 38 17.12 7.09 0.14
C TYR A 38 17.11 5.70 -0.53
N LEU A 39 17.70 5.56 -1.71
CA LEU A 39 17.78 4.27 -2.40
C LEU A 39 18.64 3.26 -1.65
N ALA A 40 19.74 3.71 -1.03
CA ALA A 40 20.58 2.86 -0.21
C ALA A 40 19.81 2.36 1.04
N GLU A 41 19.06 3.24 1.69
CA GLU A 41 18.19 2.88 2.81
C GLU A 41 17.09 1.91 2.36
N ALA A 42 16.38 2.21 1.26
CA ALA A 42 15.33 1.36 0.73
C ALA A 42 15.83 -0.05 0.41
N ALA A 43 17.02 -0.17 -0.17
CA ALA A 43 17.66 -1.46 -0.45
C ALA A 43 17.99 -2.25 0.84
N ALA A 44 18.35 -1.55 1.92
CA ALA A 44 18.58 -2.20 3.21
C ALA A 44 17.27 -2.77 3.80
N TRP A 45 16.16 -2.05 3.65
CA TRP A 45 14.84 -2.52 4.10
C TRP A 45 14.26 -3.63 3.21
N ASP A 46 14.58 -3.63 1.91
CA ASP A 46 14.11 -4.63 0.95
C ASP A 46 14.50 -6.07 1.37
N VAL A 47 15.65 -6.22 2.03
CA VAL A 47 16.12 -7.52 2.57
C VAL A 47 15.12 -8.12 3.58
N THR A 48 14.49 -7.28 4.39
CA THR A 48 13.51 -7.70 5.41
C THR A 48 12.06 -7.71 4.91
N SER A 49 11.83 -7.38 3.63
CA SER A 49 10.46 -7.24 3.09
C SER A 49 9.67 -8.56 3.08
N ALA A 50 10.37 -9.70 3.05
CA ALA A 50 9.78 -11.03 3.07
C ALA A 50 9.70 -11.66 4.47
N ASP A 51 10.22 -10.99 5.51
CA ASP A 51 10.22 -11.54 6.86
C ASP A 51 8.79 -11.81 7.34
N GLY A 52 8.51 -13.06 7.72
CA GLY A 52 7.20 -13.50 8.18
C GLY A 52 6.21 -13.90 7.07
N LEU A 53 6.62 -13.90 5.79
CA LEU A 53 5.81 -14.42 4.67
C LEU A 53 6.03 -15.92 4.41
N ASP A 54 7.03 -16.55 5.02
CA ASP A 54 7.38 -17.97 4.85
C ASP A 54 6.31 -18.96 5.37
N GLU A 55 5.35 -18.49 6.18
CA GLU A 55 4.34 -19.34 6.84
C GLU A 55 2.88 -19.03 6.41
N LEU A 56 2.63 -18.44 5.25
CA LEU A 56 1.26 -18.35 4.75
C LEU A 56 0.86 -19.70 4.12
N PRO A 57 -0.14 -20.44 4.66
CA PRO A 57 -0.61 -21.72 4.09
C PRO A 57 -1.43 -21.53 2.80
N TYR A 58 -1.27 -20.38 2.13
CA TYR A 58 -2.13 -19.92 1.07
C TYR A 58 -1.38 -19.89 -0.26
N ASP A 59 -1.09 -21.08 -0.77
CA ASP A 59 -1.06 -21.33 -2.22
C ASP A 59 -2.49 -21.20 -2.75
N HIS A 60 -3.02 -19.98 -2.71
CA HIS A 60 -4.29 -19.63 -3.30
C HIS A 60 -3.99 -18.90 -4.58
N ARG A 61 -4.28 -19.59 -5.68
CA ARG A 61 -4.36 -18.91 -6.97
C ARG A 61 -5.55 -17.95 -6.91
N PRO A 62 -5.56 -16.86 -7.69
CA PRO A 62 -6.65 -15.89 -7.66
C PRO A 62 -8.05 -16.52 -7.80
N GLU A 63 -8.15 -17.66 -8.49
CA GLU A 63 -9.36 -18.50 -8.61
C GLU A 63 -9.89 -19.12 -7.30
N ASP A 64 -9.06 -19.24 -6.26
CA ASP A 64 -9.42 -19.86 -4.98
C ASP A 64 -10.11 -18.88 -4.01
N LEU A 65 -10.04 -17.57 -4.30
CA LEU A 65 -10.55 -16.50 -3.43
C LEU A 65 -12.03 -16.14 -3.66
N ILE A 66 -12.73 -16.79 -4.61
CA ILE A 66 -14.14 -16.51 -4.88
C ILE A 66 -15.01 -17.80 -4.84
N PRO A 67 -15.40 -18.27 -3.65
CA PRO A 67 -16.42 -19.33 -3.52
C PRO A 67 -17.81 -18.91 -4.04
N SER A 68 -18.12 -17.61 -4.02
CA SER A 68 -19.48 -17.08 -4.23
C SER A 68 -19.96 -16.98 -5.68
N LEU A 69 -19.17 -17.37 -6.68
CA LEU A 69 -19.57 -17.36 -8.09
C LEU A 69 -19.97 -18.74 -8.63
N ARG A 70 -19.99 -19.80 -7.80
CA ARG A 70 -20.28 -21.18 -8.25
C ARG A 70 -21.67 -21.74 -7.89
N GLN A 71 -22.60 -20.94 -7.40
CA GLN A 71 -24.02 -21.32 -7.28
C GLN A 71 -24.85 -20.07 -7.59
N ASP A 72 -25.37 -19.91 -8.82
CA ASP A 72 -26.56 -20.60 -9.30
C ASP A 72 -26.50 -20.96 -10.79
N PRO A 73 -26.77 -22.23 -11.13
CA PRO A 73 -27.45 -22.57 -12.36
C PRO A 73 -28.85 -23.09 -12.02
N ARG A 74 -29.86 -22.20 -12.02
CA ARG A 74 -31.18 -22.38 -12.65
C ARG A 74 -32.18 -21.31 -12.24
#